data_AF-G0AAI1-F1
#
_entry.id   AF-G0AAI1-F1
#
_cell.length_a   1.000
_cell.length_b   1.000
_cell.length_c   1.000
_cell.angle_alpha   90.00
_cell.angle_beta   90.00
_cell.angle_gamma   90.00
#
_symmetry.space_group_name_H-M   'P 1'
#
loop_
_entity.id
_entity.type
_entity.pdbx_description
1 polymer ?
#
loop_
_entity_poly.entity_id
_entity_poly.type
_entity_poly.pdbx_seq_one_letter_code
_entity_poly.pdbx_strand_id
1 'polypeptide(L)' 'MPARIQPDRAALEIAHRMLFSTLSLDEMLMHPAHKLIVETVARRHMQRRERLDVKKLQANDRD' A
#
# COMPACT_ATOMS: atom_id res chain seq x y z
N MET A 1 -13.35 -2.54 16.43
CA MET A 1 -13.30 -2.59 14.94
C MET A 1 -12.03 -1.87 14.53
N PRO A 2 -10.97 -2.55 14.05
CA PRO A 2 -9.76 -1.85 13.65
C PRO A 2 -10.13 -0.92 12.48
N ALA A 3 -9.82 0.37 12.62
CA ALA A 3 -10.04 1.35 11.57
C ALA A 3 -9.43 0.77 10.28
N ARG A 4 -10.28 0.42 9.31
CA ARG A 4 -9.83 0.02 7.97
C ARG A 4 -9.19 1.27 7.38
N ILE A 5 -7.89 1.44 7.61
CA ILE A 5 -7.07 2.41 6.90
C ILE A 5 -7.27 2.07 5.43
N GLN A 6 -8.08 2.88 4.75
CA GLN A 6 -8.31 2.73 3.33
C GLN A 6 -6.96 3.04 2.68
N PRO A 7 -6.39 2.11 1.90
CA PRO A 7 -5.13 2.36 1.24
C PRO A 7 -5.29 3.55 0.30
N ASP A 8 -4.36 4.50 0.38
CA ASP A 8 -4.35 5.64 -0.52
C ASP A 8 -4.27 5.18 -1.97
N ARG A 9 -4.81 5.97 -2.89
CA ARG A 9 -4.79 5.65 -4.33
C ARG A 9 -3.37 5.39 -4.84
N ALA A 10 -2.39 6.15 -4.35
CA ALA A 10 -0.98 5.93 -4.67
C ALA A 10 -0.46 4.56 -4.18
N ALA A 11 -0.88 4.10 -3.00
CA ALA A 11 -0.50 2.78 -2.48
C ALA A 11 -1.15 1.65 -3.30
N LEU A 12 -2.38 1.86 -3.77
CA LEU A 12 -3.07 0.93 -4.68
C LEU A 12 -2.37 0.85 -6.05
N GLU A 13 -1.95 1.98 -6.62
CA GLU A 13 -1.19 2.00 -7.88
C GLU A 13 0.18 1.33 -7.77
N ILE A 14 0.89 1.55 -6.66
CA ILE A 14 2.16 0.86 -6.40
C ILE A 14 1.94 -0.65 -6.24
N ALA A 15 0.90 -1.05 -5.51
CA ALA A 15 0.53 -2.46 -5.36
C ALA A 15 0.21 -3.11 -6.71
N HIS A 16 -0.53 -2.42 -7.58
CA HIS A 16 -0.81 -2.86 -8.95
C HIS A 16 0.47 -3.06 -9.77
N ARG A 17 1.37 -2.08 -9.74
CA ARG A 17 2.70 -2.19 -10.38
C ARG A 17 3.52 -3.37 -9.86
N MET A 18 3.44 -3.65 -8.56
CA MET A 18 4.13 -4.80 -7.95
C MET A 18 3.54 -6.14 -8.35
N LEU A 19 2.24 -6.19 -8.65
CA LEU A 19 1.55 -7.42 -9.05
C LEU A 19 1.80 -7.79 -10.52
N PHE A 20 2.39 -6.89 -11.31
CA PHE A 20 2.66 -7.06 -12.75
C PHE A 20 1.45 -7.66 -13.50
N SER A 21 0.24 -7.27 -13.10
CA SER A 21 -0.98 -7.78 -13.71
C SER A 21 -1.23 -7.08 -15.04
N THR A 22 -1.76 -7.83 -16.01
CA THR A 22 -2.25 -7.29 -17.29
C THR A 22 -3.58 -6.55 -17.14
N LEU A 23 -4.31 -6.79 -16.05
CA LEU A 23 -5.58 -6.12 -15.74
C LEU A 23 -5.30 -4.71 -15.22
N SER A 24 -6.19 -3.76 -15.50
CA SER A 24 -6.11 -2.42 -14.90
C SER A 24 -6.49 -2.46 -13.41
N LEU A 25 -6.06 -1.44 -12.65
CA LEU A 25 -6.39 -1.32 -11.23
C LEU A 25 -7.91 -1.38 -10.98
N ASP A 26 -8.69 -0.72 -11.84
CA ASP A 26 -10.16 -0.67 -11.72
C ASP A 26 -10.79 -2.05 -11.93
N GLU A 27 -10.33 -2.80 -12.94
CA GLU A 27 -10.76 -4.19 -13.16
C GLU A 27 -10.39 -5.09 -11.98
N MET A 28 -9.20 -4.90 -11.39
CA MET A 28 -8.80 -5.62 -10.18
C MET A 28 -9.69 -5.27 -8.99
N LEU A 29 -10.19 -4.04 -8.88
CA LEU A 29 -11.11 -3.62 -7.83
C LEU A 29 -12.54 -4.16 -8.04
N MET A 30 -12.94 -4.45 -9.28
CA MET A 30 -14.21 -5.11 -9.59
C MET A 30 -14.24 -6.58 -9.16
N HIS A 31 -13.09 -7.26 -9.15
CA HIS A 31 -13.01 -8.65 -8.71
C HIS A 31 -12.67 -8.74 -7.22
N PRO A 32 -13.53 -9.34 -6.38
CA PRO A 32 -13.34 -9.35 -4.92
C PRO A 32 -12.04 -10.04 -4.47
N ALA A 33 -11.59 -11.07 -5.21
CA ALA A 33 -10.32 -11.73 -4.94
C ALA A 33 -9.12 -10.81 -5.21
N HIS A 34 -9.10 -10.16 -6.38
CA HIS A 34 -8.02 -9.23 -6.75
C HIS A 34 -8.00 -7.99 -5.86
N LYS A 35 -9.17 -7.45 -5.53
CA LYS A 35 -9.32 -6.34 -4.58
C LYS A 35 -8.64 -6.64 -3.24
N LEU A 36 -8.87 -7.83 -2.69
CA LEU A 36 -8.26 -8.23 -1.42
C LEU A 36 -6.73 -8.29 -1.49
N ILE A 37 -6.19 -8.78 -2.62
CA ILE A 37 -4.74 -8.85 -2.87
C ILE A 37 -4.15 -7.45 -2.98
N VAL A 38 -4.73 -6.59 -3.83
CA VAL A 38 -4.26 -5.21 -4.05
C VAL A 38 -4.32 -4.41 -2.74
N GLU A 39 -5.42 -4.50 -1.99
CA GLU A 39 -5.55 -3.82 -0.69
C GLU A 39 -4.51 -4.31 0.33
N THR A 40 -4.22 -5.61 0.36
CA THR A 40 -3.23 -6.19 1.27
C THR A 40 -1.82 -5.71 0.94
N VAL A 41 -1.46 -5.71 -0.35
CA VAL A 41 -0.15 -5.23 -0.82
C VAL A 41 -0.02 -3.73 -0.58
N ALA A 42 -1.07 -2.94 -0.85
CA ALA A 42 -1.09 -1.51 -0.62
C ALA A 42 -0.91 -1.18 0.87
N ARG A 43 -1.61 -1.89 1.77
CA ARG A 43 -1.43 -1.73 3.21
C ARG A 43 -0.01 -2.07 3.65
N ARG A 44 0.57 -3.13 3.10
CA ARG A 44 1.97 -3.51 3.38
C ARG A 44 2.95 -2.43 2.90
N HIS A 45 2.66 -1.79 1.77
CA HIS A 45 3.45 -0.66 1.27
C HIS A 45 3.37 0.54 2.22
N MET A 46 2.16 0.92 2.66
CA MET A 46 1.97 2.00 3.63
C MET A 46 2.69 1.74 4.95
N GLN A 47 2.58 0.53 5.52
CA GLN A 47 3.31 0.16 6.73
C GLN A 47 4.82 0.20 6.55
N ARG A 48 5.34 -0.19 5.39
CA ARG A 48 6.78 -0.06 5.09
C ARG A 48 7.20 1.40 4.99
N ARG A 49 6.39 2.24 4.35
CA ARG A 49 6.65 3.67 4.23
C ARG A 49 6.66 4.35 5.61
N GLU A 50 5.67 4.06 6.45
CA GLU A 50 5.61 4.54 7.84
C GLU A 50 6.85 4.14 8.65
N ARG A 51 7.29 2.87 8.55
CA ARG A 51 8.53 2.41 9.20
C ARG A 51 9.80 3.11 8.68
N LEU A 52 9.84 3.43 7.38
CA LEU A 52 10.96 4.14 6.78
C LEU A 52 10.98 5.61 7.19
N ASP A 53 9.83 6.27 7.25
CA ASP A 53 9.71 7.65 7.74
C ASP A 53 10.11 7.75 9.22
N VAL A 54 9.69 6.82 10.07
CA VAL A 54 10.15 6.76 11.48
C VAL A 54 11.67 6.61 11.58
N LYS A 55 12.29 5.77 10.74
CA LYS A 55 13.75 5.65 10.67
C LYS A 55 14.44 6.92 10.17
N LYS A 56 13.87 7.60 9.18
CA LYS A 56 14.39 8.89 8.69
C LYS A 56 14.30 9.98 9.75
N LEU A 57 13.22 9.99 10.52
CA LEU A 57 13.01 10.96 11.60
C LEU A 57 14.01 10.72 12.75
N GLN A 58 14.22 9.46 13.16
CA GLN A 58 15.22 9.13 14.18
C GLN A 58 16.68 9.38 13.75
N ALA A 59 16.98 9.33 12.45
CA ALA A 59 18.33 9.59 11.96
C ALA A 59 18.73 11.08 11.97
N ASN A 60 17.76 12.00 12.11
CA ASN A 60 18.02 13.45 12.18
C ASN A 60 18.10 13.99 13.61
N ASP A 61 17.88 13.16 14.64
CA ASP A 61 17.95 13.56 16.06
C ASP A 61 19.30 13.12 16.67
N ARG A 62 20.39 13.63 16.11
CA ARG A 62 21.73 13.52 16.68
C ARG A 62 22.44 14.86 16.45
N ASP A 63 22.11 15.83 17.29
CA ASP A 63 23.00 16.93 17.64
C ASP A 63 23.06 17.05 19.17
#